data_AF-A0A836PSV8-F1
#
_entry.id   AF-A0A836PSV8-F1
#
_cell.length_a   1.000
_cell.length_b   1.000
_cell.length_c   1.000
_cell.angle_alpha   90.00
_cell.angle_beta   90.00
_cell.angle_gamma   90.00
#
_symmetry.space_group_name_H-M   'P 1'
#
loop_
_entity.id
_entity.type
_entity.pdbx_description
1 polymer ?
#
loop_
_entity_poly.entity_id
_entity_poly.type
_entity_poly.pdbx_seq_one_letter_code
_entity_poly.pdbx_strand_id
1 'polypeptide(L)'
;MLQSNKELVKVEKSSHYVRYLLIIGILALSFSLSFMLRTQPLEYGLELTEFDPFYNYRATQFMVENGLPAYLEWYDDLSWHPYGRDISSTSQVMLHTTGTMLYQVFGMGTSLYDFTIWFPVIISSLTTIVIFALVRTIGGTTAGLLASLFFAISPIIIMRGSIGWFKSEPLGLFYGLLAVYLLLSAIKSDKGKVSVAKIVGGSILLAFGLASWGGTQFFILPIGLFFLALPFLRKDNKIVILASIIFVSVFLLTTVSFERTGIAFVPSLNGFFLVGCTVFLIVFTIIKRII
;
A
#
# COMPACT_ATOMS: atom_id res chain seq x y z
N MET A 1 -44.45 -2.15 -49.04
CA MET A 1 -43.53 -1.54 -48.06
C MET A 1 -43.37 -2.50 -46.89
N LEU A 2 -42.28 -3.28 -46.88
CA LEU A 2 -41.94 -4.19 -45.78
C LEU A 2 -41.21 -3.41 -44.69
N GLN A 3 -41.83 -3.29 -43.53
CA GLN A 3 -41.27 -2.63 -42.35
C GLN A 3 -40.28 -3.60 -41.68
N SER A 4 -38.99 -3.35 -41.86
CA SER A 4 -37.90 -4.08 -41.19
C SER A 4 -37.69 -3.52 -39.78
N ASN A 5 -38.49 -3.98 -38.81
CA ASN A 5 -38.15 -3.87 -37.38
C ASN A 5 -37.44 -5.15 -36.94
N LYS A 6 -36.12 -5.20 -37.18
CA LYS A 6 -35.23 -6.14 -36.50
C LYS A 6 -34.42 -5.37 -35.46
N GLU A 7 -34.98 -5.22 -34.26
CA GLU A 7 -34.16 -5.05 -33.05
C GLU A 7 -33.40 -6.37 -32.82
N LEU A 8 -32.25 -6.51 -33.50
CA LEU A 8 -31.49 -7.77 -33.60
C LEU A 8 -30.54 -8.02 -32.42
N VAL A 9 -30.61 -7.21 -31.36
CA VAL A 9 -29.88 -7.48 -30.12
C VAL A 9 -30.76 -7.10 -28.94
N LYS A 10 -31.55 -8.07 -28.46
CA LYS A 10 -31.96 -8.05 -27.05
C LYS A 10 -30.67 -8.13 -26.24
N VAL A 11 -30.23 -7.00 -25.70
CA VAL A 11 -29.18 -6.99 -24.67
C VAL A 11 -29.79 -7.63 -23.44
N GLU A 12 -29.74 -8.96 -23.37
CA GLU A 12 -30.01 -9.68 -22.13
C GLU A 12 -29.08 -9.08 -21.08
N LYS A 13 -29.66 -8.49 -20.03
CA LYS A 13 -28.89 -8.07 -18.86
C LYS A 13 -28.13 -9.30 -18.38
N SER A 14 -26.83 -9.34 -18.66
CA SER A 14 -25.93 -10.37 -18.15
C SER A 14 -26.22 -10.55 -16.66
N SER A 15 -26.53 -11.79 -16.27
CA SER A 15 -26.82 -12.11 -14.87
C SER A 15 -25.68 -11.56 -14.02
N HIS A 16 -26.02 -10.87 -12.92
CA HIS A 16 -25.05 -10.32 -11.98
C HIS A 16 -24.00 -11.38 -11.58
N TYR A 17 -24.39 -12.65 -11.52
CA TYR A 17 -23.52 -13.79 -11.27
C TYR A 17 -22.40 -13.96 -12.30
N VAL A 18 -22.71 -13.91 -13.60
CA VAL A 18 -21.73 -14.02 -14.69
C VAL A 18 -20.72 -12.88 -14.59
N ARG A 19 -21.19 -11.66 -14.30
CA ARG A 19 -20.30 -10.50 -14.11
C ARG A 19 -19.35 -10.68 -12.91
N TYR A 20 -19.82 -11.22 -11.79
CA TYR A 20 -18.95 -11.48 -10.63
C TYR A 20 -17.92 -12.57 -10.93
N LEU A 21 -18.32 -13.65 -11.60
CA LEU A 21 -17.39 -14.70 -12.03
C LEU A 21 -16.31 -14.15 -12.97
N LEU A 22 -16.67 -13.28 -13.92
CA LEU A 22 -15.70 -12.64 -14.79
C LEU A 22 -14.70 -11.76 -14.01
N ILE A 23 -15.17 -10.99 -13.03
CA ILE A 23 -14.29 -10.18 -12.18
C ILE A 23 -13.32 -11.08 -11.42
N ILE A 24 -13.82 -12.13 -10.76
CA ILE A 24 -12.99 -13.06 -10.00
C ILE A 24 -11.99 -13.76 -10.92
N GLY A 25 -12.43 -14.24 -12.09
CA GLY A 25 -11.58 -14.91 -13.07
C GLY A 25 -10.45 -14.00 -13.58
N ILE A 26 -10.74 -12.75 -13.92
CA ILE A 26 -9.72 -11.79 -14.39
C ILE A 26 -8.76 -11.40 -13.26
N LEU A 27 -9.23 -11.30 -12.01
CA LEU A 27 -8.34 -11.03 -10.87
C LEU A 27 -7.44 -12.22 -10.55
N ALA A 28 -7.97 -13.44 -10.59
CA ALA A 28 -7.17 -14.64 -10.46
C ALA A 28 -6.12 -14.72 -11.59
N LEU A 29 -6.51 -14.41 -12.83
CA LEU A 29 -5.58 -14.34 -13.96
C LEU A 29 -4.51 -13.25 -13.75
N SER A 30 -4.89 -12.05 -13.31
CA SER A 30 -3.96 -10.94 -13.06
C SER A 30 -2.94 -11.30 -11.97
N PHE A 31 -3.41 -11.91 -10.88
CA PHE A 31 -2.57 -12.39 -9.79
C PHE A 31 -1.62 -13.49 -10.29
N SER A 32 -2.12 -14.52 -10.96
CA SER A 32 -1.32 -15.64 -11.47
C SER A 32 -0.29 -15.18 -12.49
N LEU A 33 -0.67 -14.28 -13.40
CA LEU A 33 0.25 -13.71 -14.39
C LEU A 33 1.36 -12.88 -13.72
N SER A 34 0.98 -12.04 -12.75
CA SER A 34 1.93 -11.28 -11.94
C SER A 34 2.92 -12.19 -11.23
N PHE A 35 2.43 -13.28 -10.64
CA PHE A 35 3.22 -14.26 -9.90
C PHE A 35 4.20 -14.97 -10.84
N MET A 36 3.71 -15.56 -11.93
CA MET A 36 4.54 -16.32 -12.90
C MET A 36 5.66 -15.47 -13.52
N LEU A 37 5.38 -14.19 -13.84
CA LEU A 37 6.38 -13.29 -14.41
C LEU A 37 7.47 -12.91 -13.39
N ARG A 38 7.11 -12.78 -12.11
CA ARG A 38 8.05 -12.44 -11.03
C ARG A 38 8.87 -13.63 -10.54
N THR A 39 8.41 -14.86 -10.81
CA THR A 39 9.15 -16.09 -10.49
C THR A 39 10.12 -16.53 -11.58
N GLN A 40 10.19 -15.84 -12.73
CA GLN A 40 11.11 -16.24 -13.82
C GLN A 40 12.57 -16.44 -13.35
N PRO A 41 13.14 -15.60 -12.46
CA PRO A 41 14.51 -15.81 -11.98
C PRO A 41 14.76 -17.11 -11.22
N LEU A 42 13.71 -17.87 -10.85
CA LEU A 42 13.84 -19.18 -10.21
C LEU A 42 14.63 -20.18 -11.07
N GLU A 43 14.71 -19.96 -12.39
CA GLU A 43 15.55 -20.76 -13.30
C GLU A 43 17.04 -20.74 -12.92
N TYR A 44 17.50 -19.71 -12.20
CA TYR A 44 18.89 -19.57 -11.75
C TYR A 44 19.12 -20.06 -10.31
N GLY A 45 18.08 -20.54 -9.63
CA GLY A 45 18.15 -21.03 -8.24
C GLY A 45 17.20 -20.29 -7.29
N LEU A 46 16.99 -20.89 -6.12
CA LEU A 46 16.17 -20.33 -5.05
C LEU A 46 17.07 -19.57 -4.06
N GLU A 47 17.46 -18.36 -4.43
CA GLU A 47 18.39 -17.53 -3.67
C GLU A 47 17.86 -16.09 -3.54
N LEU A 48 18.32 -15.37 -2.51
CA LEU A 48 18.16 -13.92 -2.46
C LEU A 48 18.95 -13.27 -3.59
N THR A 49 18.36 -12.26 -4.23
CA THR A 49 18.97 -11.57 -5.38
C THR A 49 19.57 -10.24 -4.94
N GLU A 50 20.62 -9.78 -5.63
CA GLU A 50 21.35 -8.55 -5.29
C GLU A 50 21.96 -8.57 -3.87
N PHE A 51 22.42 -7.41 -3.38
CA PHE A 51 23.15 -7.31 -2.11
C PHE A 51 22.25 -6.91 -0.92
N ASP A 52 21.35 -5.93 -1.09
CA ASP A 52 20.59 -5.41 0.05
C ASP A 52 19.63 -6.42 0.71
N PRO A 53 19.01 -7.40 0.01
CA PRO A 53 18.13 -8.38 0.66
C PRO A 53 18.78 -9.19 1.77
N PHE A 54 20.10 -9.43 1.71
CA PHE A 54 20.82 -10.13 2.78
C PHE A 54 20.79 -9.36 4.11
N TYR A 55 20.85 -8.03 4.06
CA TYR A 55 20.68 -7.21 5.25
C TYR A 55 19.27 -7.33 5.83
N ASN A 56 18.24 -7.23 4.98
CA ASN A 56 16.85 -7.33 5.42
C ASN A 56 16.53 -8.72 5.97
N TYR A 57 17.09 -9.76 5.36
CA TYR A 57 17.01 -11.13 5.84
C TYR A 57 17.63 -11.25 7.24
N ARG A 58 18.88 -10.80 7.44
CA ARG A 58 19.55 -10.83 8.75
C ARG A 58 18.77 -10.09 9.82
N ALA A 59 18.25 -8.91 9.49
CA ALA A 59 17.43 -8.12 10.41
C ALA A 59 16.11 -8.80 10.77
N THR A 60 15.48 -9.47 9.80
CA THR A 60 14.28 -10.29 10.04
C THR A 60 14.61 -11.53 10.87
N GLN A 61 15.73 -12.21 10.59
CA GLN A 61 16.22 -13.34 11.36
C GLN A 61 16.46 -12.97 12.82
N PHE A 62 17.17 -11.86 13.06
CA PHE A 62 17.39 -11.35 14.41
C PHE A 62 16.07 -11.14 15.15
N MET A 63 15.06 -10.56 14.50
CA MET A 63 13.75 -10.32 15.12
C MET A 63 12.97 -11.62 15.38
N VAL A 64 13.07 -12.62 14.50
CA VAL A 64 12.47 -13.95 14.71
C VAL A 64 13.09 -14.65 15.92
N GLU A 65 14.41 -14.56 16.07
CA GLU A 65 15.17 -15.26 17.13
C GLU A 65 15.09 -14.55 18.49
N ASN A 66 15.06 -13.21 18.51
CA ASN A 66 15.19 -12.41 19.74
C ASN A 66 13.93 -11.61 20.10
N GLY A 67 13.00 -11.46 19.16
CA GLY A 67 11.78 -10.67 19.32
C GLY A 67 11.92 -9.19 19.00
N LEU A 68 10.78 -8.52 18.85
CA LEU A 68 10.71 -7.08 18.53
C LEU A 68 11.37 -6.17 19.58
N PRO A 69 11.22 -6.38 20.91
CA PRO A 69 11.88 -5.52 21.90
C PRO A 69 13.41 -5.51 21.75
N ALA A 70 14.02 -6.69 21.58
CA ALA A 70 15.46 -6.80 21.36
C ALA A 70 15.88 -6.15 20.04
N TYR A 71 15.06 -6.24 19.00
CA TYR A 71 15.33 -5.58 17.72
C TYR A 71 15.35 -4.05 17.84
N LEU A 72 14.44 -3.47 18.64
CA LEU A 72 14.36 -2.02 18.83
C LEU A 72 15.58 -1.46 19.57
N GLU A 73 16.20 -2.25 20.46
CA GLU A 73 17.40 -1.89 21.20
C GLU A 73 18.70 -2.38 20.53
N TRP A 74 18.61 -2.92 19.31
CA TRP A 74 19.74 -3.60 18.69
C TRP A 74 20.79 -2.61 18.14
N TYR A 75 21.95 -2.61 18.80
CA TYR A 75 23.18 -2.00 18.31
C TYR A 75 24.07 -3.06 17.65
N ASP A 76 24.23 -2.97 16.34
CA ASP A 76 25.00 -3.92 15.54
C ASP A 76 26.48 -3.51 15.47
N ASP A 77 27.32 -4.20 16.23
CA ASP A 77 28.77 -4.01 16.29
C ASP A 77 29.53 -4.71 15.16
N LEU A 78 28.87 -5.63 14.41
CA LEU A 78 29.45 -6.31 13.26
C LEU A 78 29.49 -5.43 12.01
N SER A 79 28.64 -4.40 11.93
CA SER A 79 28.64 -3.42 10.85
C SER A 79 29.39 -2.15 11.27
N TRP A 80 30.03 -1.46 10.32
CA TRP A 80 30.66 -0.14 10.56
C TRP A 80 31.70 -0.12 11.70
N HIS A 81 32.54 -1.15 11.80
CA HIS A 81 33.60 -1.23 12.81
C HIS A 81 34.56 -0.01 12.75
N PRO A 82 34.97 0.59 13.88
CA PRO A 82 34.67 0.22 15.28
C PRO A 82 33.42 0.88 15.86
N TYR A 83 32.65 1.62 15.06
CA TYR A 83 31.55 2.44 15.55
C TYR A 83 30.27 1.67 15.79
N GLY A 84 29.98 0.64 14.98
CA GLY A 84 28.71 -0.06 15.05
C GLY A 84 27.57 0.70 14.36
N ARG A 85 26.36 0.17 14.45
CA ARG A 85 25.15 0.76 13.86
C ARG A 85 23.92 0.50 14.72
N ASP A 86 23.23 1.56 15.10
CA ASP A 86 21.87 1.46 15.65
C ASP A 86 20.91 1.03 14.54
N ILE A 87 20.34 -0.17 14.67
CA ILE A 87 19.53 -0.78 13.61
C ILE A 87 18.14 -0.16 13.57
N SER A 88 17.48 0.01 14.71
CA SER A 88 16.09 0.49 14.75
C SER A 88 15.96 1.90 14.18
N SER A 89 16.83 2.81 14.60
CA SER A 89 16.78 4.22 14.16
C SER A 89 17.21 4.42 12.71
N THR A 90 17.94 3.47 12.10
CA THR A 90 18.48 3.61 10.74
C THR A 90 17.81 2.71 9.69
N SER A 91 16.82 1.89 10.07
CA SER A 91 16.21 0.86 9.20
C SER A 91 14.77 1.14 8.82
N GLN A 92 14.30 0.47 7.78
CA GLN A 92 12.87 0.39 7.44
C GLN A 92 12.24 -0.76 8.24
N VAL A 93 11.97 -0.52 9.53
CA VAL A 93 11.59 -1.53 10.53
C VAL A 93 10.35 -2.34 10.13
N MET A 94 9.40 -1.76 9.40
CA MET A 94 8.16 -2.45 9.07
C MET A 94 8.32 -3.57 8.04
N LEU A 95 9.36 -3.56 7.21
CA LEU A 95 9.68 -4.71 6.36
C LEU A 95 10.00 -5.94 7.22
N HIS A 96 10.89 -5.77 8.20
CA HIS A 96 11.33 -6.87 9.08
C HIS A 96 10.21 -7.30 10.02
N THR A 97 9.43 -6.35 10.54
CA THR A 97 8.28 -6.63 11.42
C THR A 97 7.21 -7.42 10.69
N THR A 98 6.83 -6.98 9.49
CA THR A 98 5.81 -7.67 8.69
C THR A 98 6.33 -9.03 8.21
N GLY A 99 7.59 -9.11 7.80
CA GLY A 99 8.25 -10.37 7.43
C GLY A 99 8.23 -11.38 8.57
N THR A 100 8.63 -10.95 9.77
CA THR A 100 8.63 -11.77 10.99
C THR A 100 7.21 -12.24 11.35
N MET A 101 6.24 -11.33 11.39
CA MET A 101 4.86 -11.68 11.72
C MET A 101 4.27 -12.68 10.72
N LEU A 102 4.46 -12.44 9.42
CA LEU A 102 3.95 -13.35 8.40
C LEU A 102 4.68 -14.69 8.41
N TYR A 103 5.98 -14.73 8.71
CA TYR A 103 6.72 -15.98 8.87
C TYR A 103 6.21 -16.79 10.06
N GLN A 104 5.96 -16.15 11.20
CA GLN A 104 5.43 -16.83 12.39
C GLN A 104 4.03 -17.41 12.16
N VAL A 105 3.21 -16.77 11.32
CA VAL A 105 1.84 -17.22 11.03
C VAL A 105 1.79 -18.25 9.89
N PHE A 106 2.58 -18.06 8.83
CA PHE A 106 2.46 -18.82 7.57
C PHE A 106 3.71 -19.60 7.18
N GLY A 107 4.85 -19.39 7.84
CA GLY A 107 6.14 -20.00 7.51
C GLY A 107 6.37 -21.38 8.14
N MET A 108 5.34 -21.99 8.74
CA MET A 108 5.45 -23.33 9.33
C MET A 108 5.84 -24.35 8.25
N GLY A 109 6.95 -25.06 8.48
CA GLY A 109 7.47 -26.08 7.55
C GLY A 109 8.43 -25.54 6.48
N THR A 110 8.80 -24.26 6.52
CA THR A 110 9.83 -23.67 5.63
C THR A 110 10.92 -22.98 6.43
N SER A 111 12.13 -22.91 5.87
CA SER A 111 13.18 -22.05 6.44
C SER A 111 12.76 -20.58 6.31
N LEU A 112 13.27 -19.72 7.21
CA LEU A 112 13.08 -18.26 7.07
C LEU A 112 13.67 -17.77 5.75
N TYR A 113 14.79 -18.36 5.31
CA TYR A 113 15.47 -18.00 4.08
C TYR A 113 14.54 -18.17 2.87
N ASP A 114 14.00 -19.38 2.68
CA ASP A 114 13.04 -19.68 1.60
C ASP A 114 11.82 -18.77 1.68
N PHE A 115 11.30 -18.54 2.90
CA PHE A 115 10.15 -17.67 3.11
C PHE A 115 10.41 -16.25 2.61
N THR A 116 11.58 -15.66 2.93
CA THR A 116 11.94 -14.31 2.47
C THR A 116 12.16 -14.23 0.96
N ILE A 117 12.59 -15.31 0.31
CA ILE A 117 12.72 -15.38 -1.15
C ILE A 117 11.37 -15.29 -1.84
N TRP A 118 10.34 -15.97 -1.31
CA TRP A 118 8.98 -15.97 -1.85
C TRP A 118 8.18 -14.71 -1.52
N PHE A 119 8.46 -14.08 -0.38
CA PHE A 119 7.76 -12.90 0.14
C PHE A 119 7.48 -11.80 -0.90
N PRO A 120 8.48 -11.25 -1.65
CA PRO A 120 8.25 -10.14 -2.56
C PRO A 120 7.26 -10.46 -3.68
N VAL A 121 7.28 -11.68 -4.21
CA VAL A 121 6.40 -12.13 -5.29
C VAL A 121 4.95 -12.17 -4.82
N ILE A 122 4.72 -12.70 -3.61
CA ILE A 122 3.39 -12.83 -3.02
C ILE A 122 2.79 -11.44 -2.80
N ILE A 123 3.51 -10.56 -2.11
CA ILE A 123 3.06 -9.20 -1.80
C ILE A 123 2.85 -8.38 -3.09
N SER A 124 3.78 -8.47 -4.04
CA SER A 124 3.66 -7.77 -5.32
C SER A 124 2.48 -8.27 -6.15
N SER A 125 2.18 -9.57 -6.13
CA SER A 125 1.04 -10.15 -6.83
C SER A 125 -0.29 -9.78 -6.17
N LEU A 126 -0.36 -9.75 -4.84
CA LEU A 126 -1.52 -9.23 -4.11
C LEU A 126 -1.79 -7.75 -4.43
N THR A 127 -0.75 -6.98 -4.73
CA THR A 127 -0.89 -5.56 -5.13
C THR A 127 -1.73 -5.39 -6.39
N THR A 128 -1.78 -6.37 -7.30
CA THR A 128 -2.69 -6.34 -8.47
C THR A 128 -4.16 -6.20 -8.07
N ILE A 129 -4.57 -6.88 -6.99
CA ILE A 129 -5.94 -6.82 -6.46
C ILE A 129 -6.21 -5.46 -5.82
N VAL A 130 -5.21 -4.90 -5.12
CA VAL A 130 -5.28 -3.56 -4.53
C VAL A 130 -5.46 -2.50 -5.63
N ILE A 131 -4.70 -2.60 -6.72
CA ILE A 131 -4.83 -1.70 -7.88
C ILE A 131 -6.23 -1.79 -8.49
N PHE A 132 -6.75 -3.00 -8.68
CA PHE A 132 -8.14 -3.17 -9.13
C PHE A 132 -9.11 -2.42 -8.21
N ALA A 133 -9.01 -2.62 -6.89
CA ALA A 133 -9.92 -2.00 -5.93
C ALA A 133 -9.81 -0.47 -5.93
N LEU A 134 -8.59 0.07 -6.00
CA LEU A 134 -8.30 1.50 -6.11
C LEU A 134 -8.93 2.10 -7.37
N VAL A 135 -8.57 1.58 -8.55
CA VAL A 135 -9.01 2.15 -9.83
C VAL A 135 -10.51 1.93 -10.03
N ARG A 136 -11.07 0.80 -9.57
CA ARG A 136 -12.53 0.59 -9.55
C ARG A 136 -13.27 1.67 -8.76
N THR A 137 -12.68 2.13 -7.66
CA THR A 137 -13.28 3.19 -6.84
C THR A 137 -13.31 4.53 -7.58
N ILE A 138 -12.38 4.76 -8.51
CA ILE A 138 -12.29 6.00 -9.30
C ILE A 138 -13.11 5.88 -10.59
N GLY A 139 -12.76 4.95 -11.47
CA GLY A 139 -13.26 4.84 -12.85
C GLY A 139 -14.18 3.65 -13.15
N GLY A 140 -14.57 2.88 -12.14
CA GLY A 140 -15.49 1.74 -12.30
C GLY A 140 -14.81 0.41 -12.64
N THR A 141 -15.62 -0.66 -12.74
CA THR A 141 -15.11 -2.05 -12.80
C THR A 141 -14.16 -2.31 -13.96
N THR A 142 -14.53 -1.90 -15.18
CA THR A 142 -13.72 -2.17 -16.38
C THR A 142 -12.35 -1.51 -16.29
N ALA A 143 -12.28 -0.24 -15.86
CA ALA A 143 -11.02 0.46 -15.63
C ALA A 143 -10.17 -0.24 -14.57
N GLY A 144 -10.80 -0.72 -13.49
CA GLY A 144 -10.10 -1.50 -12.46
C GLY A 144 -9.47 -2.79 -12.99
N LEU A 145 -10.20 -3.54 -13.82
CA LEU A 145 -9.71 -4.80 -14.40
C LEU A 145 -8.54 -4.57 -15.36
N LEU A 146 -8.62 -3.52 -16.20
CA LEU A 146 -7.52 -3.15 -17.08
C LEU A 146 -6.29 -2.70 -16.29
N ALA A 147 -6.50 -1.91 -15.23
CA ALA A 147 -5.41 -1.44 -14.38
C ALA A 147 -4.69 -2.60 -13.66
N SER A 148 -5.41 -3.61 -13.15
CA SER A 148 -4.77 -4.77 -12.52
C SER A 148 -3.95 -5.59 -13.51
N LEU A 149 -4.44 -5.77 -14.74
CA LEU A 149 -3.70 -6.46 -15.80
C LEU A 149 -2.45 -5.69 -16.22
N PHE A 150 -2.55 -4.37 -16.45
CA PHE A 150 -1.39 -3.56 -16.79
C PHE A 150 -0.34 -3.50 -15.68
N PHE A 151 -0.79 -3.47 -14.41
CA PHE A 151 0.13 -3.56 -13.27
C PHE A 151 0.83 -4.94 -13.20
N ALA A 152 0.10 -6.02 -13.48
CA ALA A 152 0.64 -7.38 -13.44
C ALA A 152 1.82 -7.57 -14.40
N ILE A 153 1.74 -7.00 -15.61
CA ILE A 153 2.74 -7.16 -16.68
C ILE A 153 3.74 -6.02 -16.80
N SER A 154 3.67 -4.99 -15.94
CA SER A 154 4.54 -3.82 -16.05
C SER A 154 6.00 -4.16 -15.76
N PRO A 155 6.94 -4.00 -16.72
CA PRO A 155 8.34 -4.41 -16.53
C PRO A 155 9.02 -3.73 -15.34
N ILE A 156 8.78 -2.43 -15.16
CA ILE A 156 9.39 -1.66 -14.08
C ILE A 156 8.90 -2.12 -12.69
N ILE A 157 7.66 -2.59 -12.60
CA ILE A 157 7.08 -3.12 -11.35
C ILE A 157 7.55 -4.56 -11.13
N ILE A 158 7.65 -5.37 -12.18
CA ILE A 158 8.15 -6.75 -12.09
C ILE A 158 9.57 -6.73 -11.54
N MET A 159 10.47 -5.93 -12.11
CA MET A 159 11.88 -5.85 -11.67
C MET A 159 12.06 -5.45 -10.21
N ARG A 160 11.08 -4.77 -9.60
CA ARG A 160 11.13 -4.30 -8.21
C ARG A 160 10.33 -5.18 -7.25
N GLY A 161 9.90 -6.37 -7.69
CA GLY A 161 9.13 -7.31 -6.89
C GLY A 161 9.28 -8.77 -7.34
N SER A 162 10.39 -9.10 -8.00
CA SER A 162 10.74 -10.46 -8.42
C SER A 162 11.09 -11.35 -7.23
N ILE A 163 11.15 -12.65 -7.47
CA ILE A 163 11.62 -13.64 -6.50
C ILE A 163 13.04 -13.30 -6.01
N GLY A 164 13.29 -13.48 -4.71
CA GLY A 164 14.56 -13.12 -4.07
C GLY A 164 14.76 -11.62 -3.81
N TRP A 165 13.90 -10.73 -4.35
CA TRP A 165 13.96 -9.27 -4.13
C TRP A 165 13.36 -8.88 -2.77
N PHE A 166 13.88 -9.43 -1.66
CA PHE A 166 13.39 -9.12 -0.31
C PHE A 166 13.85 -7.73 0.15
N LYS A 167 13.25 -6.71 -0.46
CA LYS A 167 13.49 -5.28 -0.22
C LYS A 167 12.21 -4.57 0.18
N SER A 168 12.37 -3.28 0.48
CA SER A 168 11.32 -2.38 0.96
C SER A 168 10.19 -2.11 -0.05
N GLU A 169 10.52 -2.02 -1.34
CA GLU A 169 9.64 -1.46 -2.37
C GLU A 169 8.33 -2.26 -2.56
N PRO A 170 8.33 -3.61 -2.66
CA PRO A 170 7.10 -4.40 -2.77
C PRO A 170 6.08 -4.10 -1.67
N LEU A 171 6.54 -4.10 -0.42
CA LEU A 171 5.68 -3.91 0.74
C LEU A 171 5.23 -2.46 0.88
N GLY A 172 6.13 -1.51 0.64
CA GLY A 172 5.81 -0.08 0.62
C GLY A 172 4.73 0.26 -0.40
N LEU A 173 4.84 -0.27 -1.63
CA LEU A 173 3.84 -0.08 -2.67
C LEU A 173 2.49 -0.70 -2.30
N PHE A 174 2.50 -1.94 -1.79
CA PHE A 174 1.28 -2.62 -1.34
C PHE A 174 0.54 -1.78 -0.30
N TYR A 175 1.22 -1.35 0.76
CA TYR A 175 0.64 -0.54 1.83
C TYR A 175 0.20 0.85 1.37
N GLY A 176 1.03 1.56 0.61
CA GLY A 176 0.70 2.90 0.11
C GLY A 176 -0.53 2.91 -0.78
N LEU A 177 -0.62 1.97 -1.73
CA LEU A 177 -1.78 1.85 -2.62
C LEU A 177 -3.04 1.42 -1.87
N LEU A 178 -2.92 0.50 -0.91
CA LEU A 178 -4.04 0.06 -0.09
C LEU A 178 -4.57 1.20 0.78
N ALA A 179 -3.67 2.01 1.34
CA ALA A 179 -4.04 3.21 2.10
C ALA A 179 -4.83 4.22 1.26
N VAL A 180 -4.34 4.53 0.06
CA VAL A 180 -5.04 5.43 -0.88
C VAL A 180 -6.41 4.87 -1.25
N TYR A 181 -6.51 3.56 -1.54
CA TYR A 181 -7.79 2.90 -1.80
C TYR A 181 -8.77 3.09 -0.63
N LEU A 182 -8.34 2.81 0.60
CA LEU A 182 -9.20 2.90 1.77
C LEU A 182 -9.68 4.32 2.01
N LEU A 183 -8.81 5.33 1.88
CA LEU A 183 -9.15 6.74 2.00
C LEU A 183 -10.20 7.15 0.96
N LEU A 184 -9.96 6.86 -0.33
CA LEU A 184 -10.89 7.21 -1.40
C LEU A 184 -12.22 6.46 -1.28
N SER A 185 -12.17 5.18 -0.90
CA SER A 185 -13.35 4.35 -0.69
C SER A 185 -14.22 4.88 0.47
N ALA A 186 -13.60 5.33 1.55
CA ALA A 186 -14.30 5.91 2.69
C ALA A 186 -15.02 7.22 2.34
N ILE A 187 -14.32 8.12 1.64
CA ILE A 187 -14.83 9.42 1.19
C ILE A 187 -15.94 9.27 0.13
N LYS A 188 -15.90 8.21 -0.68
CA LYS A 188 -16.92 7.96 -1.72
C LYS A 188 -18.20 7.31 -1.19
N SER A 189 -18.10 6.40 -0.22
CA SER A 189 -19.23 5.56 0.18
C SER A 189 -20.03 6.04 1.39
N ASP A 190 -19.48 6.97 2.19
CA ASP A 190 -20.10 7.57 3.38
C ASP A 190 -21.02 6.63 4.19
N LYS A 191 -20.44 5.57 4.75
CA LYS A 191 -21.15 4.57 5.56
C LYS A 191 -20.93 4.75 7.06
N GLY A 192 -20.76 5.99 7.52
CA GLY A 192 -20.54 6.32 8.93
C GLY A 192 -19.33 5.58 9.53
N LYS A 193 -19.58 4.69 10.49
CA LYS A 193 -18.54 3.92 11.23
C LYS A 193 -17.59 3.15 10.31
N VAL A 194 -18.10 2.57 9.22
CA VAL A 194 -17.27 1.80 8.27
C VAL A 194 -16.31 2.73 7.51
N SER A 195 -16.75 3.94 7.17
CA SER A 195 -15.87 4.93 6.54
C SER A 195 -14.77 5.38 7.51
N VAL A 196 -15.10 5.61 8.79
CA VAL A 196 -14.09 5.94 9.81
C VAL A 196 -13.05 4.83 9.97
N ALA A 197 -13.48 3.57 10.07
CA ALA A 197 -12.56 2.43 10.17
C ALA A 197 -11.62 2.33 8.96
N LYS A 198 -12.13 2.57 7.74
CA LYS A 198 -11.31 2.62 6.53
C LYS A 198 -10.30 3.77 6.56
N ILE A 199 -10.69 4.95 7.04
CA ILE A 199 -9.79 6.11 7.15
C ILE A 199 -8.67 5.80 8.13
N VAL A 200 -9.00 5.32 9.34
CA VAL A 200 -8.01 4.95 10.36
C VAL A 200 -7.08 3.85 9.85
N GLY A 201 -7.64 2.78 9.26
CA GLY A 201 -6.85 1.70 8.68
C GLY A 201 -5.95 2.19 7.54
N GLY A 202 -6.46 3.06 6.67
CA GLY A 202 -5.68 3.68 5.60
C GLY A 202 -4.52 4.53 6.12
N SER A 203 -4.75 5.32 7.17
CA SER A 203 -3.71 6.11 7.82
C SER A 203 -2.59 5.26 8.42
N ILE A 204 -2.96 4.20 9.15
CA ILE A 204 -2.00 3.27 9.76
C ILE A 204 -1.20 2.57 8.67
N LEU A 205 -1.87 2.08 7.62
CA LEU A 205 -1.20 1.41 6.49
C LEU A 205 -0.28 2.38 5.74
N LEU A 206 -0.64 3.65 5.58
CA LEU A 206 0.26 4.62 4.96
C LEU A 206 1.52 4.83 5.81
N ALA A 207 1.37 4.92 7.14
CA ALA A 207 2.50 5.01 8.07
C ALA A 207 3.37 3.74 8.02
N PHE A 208 2.75 2.56 7.96
CA PHE A 208 3.47 1.29 7.78
C PHE A 208 4.21 1.23 6.44
N GLY A 209 3.60 1.74 5.37
CA GLY A 209 4.26 1.90 4.08
C GLY A 209 5.47 2.82 4.16
N LEU A 210 5.38 3.93 4.90
CA LEU A 210 6.49 4.86 5.10
C LEU A 210 7.63 4.25 5.93
N ALA A 211 7.29 3.46 6.95
CA ALA A 211 8.24 2.72 7.78
C ALA A 211 8.76 1.43 7.12
N SER A 212 8.18 1.02 5.98
CA SER A 212 8.68 -0.07 5.13
C SER A 212 9.54 0.46 3.99
N TRP A 213 9.19 1.62 3.40
CA TRP A 213 9.84 2.20 2.24
C TRP A 213 9.72 3.73 2.24
N GLY A 214 10.86 4.42 2.18
CA GLY A 214 10.90 5.89 2.14
C GLY A 214 10.17 6.50 0.93
N GLY A 215 10.10 5.79 -0.20
CA GLY A 215 9.35 6.27 -1.36
C GLY A 215 7.84 6.36 -1.14
N THR A 216 7.30 5.79 -0.06
CA THR A 216 5.88 5.96 0.29
C THR A 216 5.53 7.44 0.57
N GLN A 217 6.52 8.29 0.85
CA GLN A 217 6.33 9.75 0.92
C GLN A 217 5.68 10.33 -0.35
N PHE A 218 5.92 9.73 -1.53
CA PHE A 218 5.30 10.17 -2.77
C PHE A 218 3.78 10.03 -2.80
N PHE A 219 3.17 9.21 -1.93
CA PHE A 219 1.71 9.14 -1.80
C PHE A 219 1.14 10.31 -0.99
N ILE A 220 1.94 10.99 -0.16
CA ILE A 220 1.51 12.15 0.63
C ILE A 220 1.14 13.31 -0.31
N LEU A 221 1.90 13.49 -1.38
CA LEU A 221 1.68 14.54 -2.38
C LEU A 221 0.29 14.49 -3.02
N PRO A 222 -0.12 13.40 -3.72
CA PRO A 222 -1.45 13.31 -4.31
C PRO A 222 -2.56 13.33 -3.27
N ILE A 223 -2.34 12.83 -2.04
CA ILE A 223 -3.34 12.92 -0.96
C ILE A 223 -3.53 14.38 -0.53
N GLY A 224 -2.46 15.13 -0.30
CA GLY A 224 -2.54 16.55 0.08
C GLY A 224 -3.16 17.39 -1.02
N LEU A 225 -2.74 17.21 -2.29
CA LEU A 225 -3.35 17.88 -3.44
C LEU A 225 -4.84 17.52 -3.58
N PHE A 226 -5.21 16.27 -3.32
CA PHE A 226 -6.61 15.85 -3.30
C PHE A 226 -7.38 16.64 -2.23
N PHE A 227 -6.85 16.78 -1.00
CA PHE A 227 -7.48 17.58 0.05
C PHE A 227 -7.58 19.07 -0.32
N LEU A 228 -6.59 19.64 -1.02
CA LEU A 228 -6.68 21.02 -1.54
C LEU A 228 -7.77 21.18 -2.60
N ALA A 229 -7.99 20.17 -3.45
CA ALA A 229 -8.95 20.23 -4.55
C ALA A 229 -10.40 19.99 -4.10
N LEU A 230 -10.60 19.16 -3.07
CA LEU A 230 -11.94 18.77 -2.59
C LEU A 230 -12.92 19.91 -2.27
N PRO A 231 -12.54 21.04 -1.63
CA PRO A 231 -13.48 22.12 -1.32
C PRO A 231 -14.07 22.80 -2.56
N PHE A 232 -13.34 22.74 -3.69
CA PHE A 232 -13.79 23.30 -4.97
C PHE A 232 -14.73 22.35 -5.71
N LEU A 233 -14.48 21.05 -5.60
CA LEU A 233 -15.15 20.03 -6.41
C LEU A 233 -16.38 19.41 -5.72
N ARG A 234 -16.38 19.35 -4.38
CA ARG A 234 -17.47 18.77 -3.59
C ARG A 234 -18.30 19.82 -2.87
N LYS A 235 -19.58 19.48 -2.66
CA LYS A 235 -20.54 20.28 -1.89
C LYS A 235 -20.70 19.75 -0.45
N ASP A 236 -20.37 18.49 -0.21
CA ASP A 236 -20.52 17.79 1.06
C ASP A 236 -19.25 17.84 1.93
N ASN A 237 -19.04 18.99 2.56
CA ASN A 237 -17.75 19.26 3.20
C ASN A 237 -17.57 18.57 4.57
N LYS A 238 -18.63 18.09 5.23
CA LYS A 238 -18.55 17.54 6.60
C LYS A 238 -17.73 16.25 6.68
N ILE A 239 -18.03 15.27 5.82
CA ILE A 239 -17.32 13.98 5.80
C ILE A 239 -15.89 14.17 5.31
N VAL A 240 -15.68 15.06 4.34
CA VAL A 240 -14.36 15.38 3.82
C VAL A 240 -13.47 15.99 4.90
N ILE A 241 -13.97 16.97 5.67
CA ILE A 241 -13.23 17.54 6.81
C ILE A 241 -12.94 16.46 7.86
N LEU A 242 -13.94 15.66 8.25
CA LEU A 242 -13.74 14.64 9.26
C LEU A 242 -12.70 13.61 8.79
N ALA A 243 -12.79 13.19 7.52
CA ALA A 243 -11.88 12.24 6.93
C ALA A 243 -10.45 12.78 6.87
N SER A 244 -10.23 14.03 6.45
CA SER A 244 -8.90 14.62 6.41
C SER A 244 -8.29 14.78 7.80
N ILE A 245 -9.06 15.27 8.79
CA ILE A 245 -8.60 15.42 10.17
C ILE A 245 -8.19 14.08 10.76
N ILE A 246 -9.08 13.07 10.70
CA ILE A 246 -8.77 11.73 11.23
C ILE A 246 -7.59 11.14 10.48
N PHE A 247 -7.57 11.27 9.14
CA PHE A 247 -6.55 10.65 8.32
C PHE A 247 -5.15 11.17 8.69
N VAL A 248 -4.98 12.49 8.73
CA VAL A 248 -3.71 13.14 9.01
C VAL A 248 -3.30 12.94 10.47
N SER A 249 -4.23 13.07 11.42
CA SER A 249 -3.91 12.90 12.84
C SER A 249 -3.42 11.49 13.15
N VAL A 250 -4.12 10.46 12.67
CA VAL A 250 -3.73 9.06 12.88
C VAL A 250 -2.43 8.73 12.15
N PHE A 251 -2.27 9.22 10.92
CA PHE A 251 -1.04 9.00 10.14
C PHE A 251 0.19 9.59 10.83
N LEU A 252 0.10 10.83 11.30
CA LEU A 252 1.21 11.48 12.03
C LEU A 252 1.48 10.75 13.35
N LEU A 253 0.44 10.45 14.14
CA LEU A 253 0.61 9.74 15.41
C LEU A 253 1.30 8.39 15.22
N THR A 254 0.89 7.62 14.20
CA THR A 254 1.50 6.31 13.91
C THR A 254 2.94 6.46 13.39
N THR A 255 3.21 7.49 12.59
CA THR A 255 4.56 7.74 12.04
C THR A 255 5.55 8.16 13.12
N VAL A 256 5.10 8.91 14.14
CA VAL A 256 5.93 9.34 15.27
C VAL A 256 6.39 8.15 16.13
N SER A 257 5.64 7.05 16.14
CA SER A 257 5.98 5.83 16.88
C SER A 257 7.18 5.05 16.32
N PHE A 258 7.66 5.36 15.11
CA PHE A 258 8.84 4.73 14.53
C PHE A 258 10.08 5.61 14.75
N GLU A 259 11.16 5.05 15.29
CA GLU A 259 12.36 5.82 15.66
C GLU A 259 13.00 6.55 14.48
N ARG A 260 13.10 5.89 13.31
CA ARG A 260 13.72 6.48 12.12
C ARG A 260 13.04 7.76 11.65
N THR A 261 11.71 7.82 11.70
CA THR A 261 10.94 9.01 11.31
C THR A 261 10.76 9.95 12.50
N GLY A 262 10.33 9.39 13.63
CA GLY A 262 10.18 10.03 14.92
C GLY A 262 9.30 11.28 14.90
N ILE A 263 9.44 12.08 15.96
CA ILE A 263 8.76 13.37 16.11
C ILE A 263 9.19 14.35 15.01
N ALA A 264 10.42 14.22 14.51
CA ALA A 264 11.00 15.06 13.46
C ALA A 264 10.24 14.98 12.12
N PHE A 265 9.44 13.93 11.90
CA PHE A 265 8.59 13.85 10.71
C PHE A 265 7.49 14.92 10.68
N VAL A 266 6.94 15.32 11.83
CA VAL A 266 5.85 16.32 11.91
C VAL A 266 6.29 17.68 11.35
N PRO A 267 7.44 18.27 11.76
CA PRO A 267 7.95 19.50 11.18
C PRO A 267 8.71 19.30 9.86
N SER A 268 8.68 18.10 9.25
CA SER A 268 9.27 17.90 7.91
C SER A 268 8.42 18.57 6.83
N LEU A 269 9.00 18.80 5.65
CA LEU A 269 8.26 19.34 4.49
C LEU A 269 7.00 18.51 4.17
N ASN A 270 7.08 17.19 4.27
CA ASN A 270 5.95 16.29 4.03
C ASN A 270 4.86 16.42 5.10
N GLY A 271 5.26 16.50 6.37
CA GLY A 271 4.36 16.72 7.50
C GLY A 271 3.64 18.07 7.40
N PHE A 272 4.40 19.15 7.21
CA PHE A 272 3.87 20.49 7.01
C PHE A 272 2.95 20.58 5.79
N PHE A 273 3.32 19.98 4.67
CA PHE A 273 2.49 19.96 3.47
C PHE A 273 1.12 19.33 3.75
N LEU A 274 1.09 18.15 4.36
CA LEU A 274 -0.15 17.42 4.61
C LEU A 274 -1.05 18.12 5.64
N VAL A 275 -0.45 18.64 6.72
CA VAL A 275 -1.16 19.45 7.72
C VAL A 275 -1.69 20.74 7.08
N GLY A 276 -0.86 21.44 6.31
CA GLY A 276 -1.23 22.67 5.60
C GLY A 276 -2.39 22.47 4.64
N CYS A 277 -2.37 21.38 3.85
CA CYS A 277 -3.50 21.02 2.96
C CYS A 277 -4.79 20.78 3.74
N THR A 278 -4.69 20.16 4.92
CA THR A 278 -5.85 19.87 5.78
C THR A 278 -6.41 21.13 6.44
N VAL A 279 -5.54 22.00 6.96
CA VAL A 279 -5.93 23.31 7.52
C VAL A 279 -6.58 24.17 6.44
N PHE A 280 -6.01 24.22 5.24
CA PHE A 280 -6.59 24.92 4.10
C PHE A 280 -8.00 24.43 3.80
N LEU A 281 -8.19 23.12 3.68
CA LEU A 281 -9.50 22.49 3.43
C LEU A 281 -10.54 22.91 4.48
N ILE A 282 -10.16 22.93 5.76
CA ILE A 282 -11.04 23.32 6.87
C ILE A 282 -11.40 24.80 6.78
N VAL A 283 -10.40 25.68 6.69
CA VAL A 283 -10.58 27.14 6.67
C VAL A 283 -11.40 27.56 5.46
N PHE A 284 -11.05 27.05 4.26
CA PHE A 284 -11.79 27.35 3.03
C PHE A 284 -13.24 26.91 3.12
N THR A 285 -13.50 25.72 3.68
CA THR A 285 -14.87 25.23 3.87
C THR A 285 -15.67 26.11 4.82
N ILE A 286 -15.07 26.58 5.91
CA ILE A 286 -15.73 27.46 6.88
C ILE A 286 -16.09 28.78 6.20
N ILE A 287 -15.15 29.39 5.49
CA ILE A 287 -15.37 30.66 4.74
C ILE A 287 -16.49 30.48 3.71
N LYS A 288 -16.46 29.40 2.93
CA LYS A 288 -17.50 29.06 1.93
C LYS A 288 -18.90 28.87 2.54
N ARG A 289 -19.00 28.61 3.85
CA ARG A 289 -20.30 28.47 4.54
C ARG A 289 -20.83 29.81 5.07
N ILE A 290 -19.95 30.79 5.24
CA ILE A 290 -20.28 32.13 5.73
C ILE A 290 -20.70 33.05 4.57
N ILE A 291 -20.05 32.89 3.41
CA ILE A 291 -20.39 33.57 2.14
C ILE A 291 -21.56 32.84 1.47
#